data_AF-A0A7S2N7H5-F1
#
_entry.id   AF-A0A7S2N7H5-F1
#
_cell.length_a   1.000
_cell.length_b   1.000
_cell.length_c   1.000
_cell.angle_alpha   90.00
_cell.angle_beta   90.00
_cell.angle_gamma   90.00
#
_symmetry.space_group_name_H-M   'P 1'
#
loop_
_entity.id
_entity.type
_entity.pdbx_description
1 polymer ?
#
loop_
_entity_poly.entity_id
_entity_poly.type
_entity_poly.pdbx_seq_one_letter_code
_entity_poly.pdbx_strand_id
1 'polypeptide(L)'
;NEINKQKRLRDAAIMAAEAEKVKVVKAAEASADAAQLQGEGIARQRRAIIDGLRDSITHGTEETLSTDKVSELLLITQYFETLRDIAANSKAQTVFLPHSAGAVADVAGQVRNGIMQAGAGQRM
;
A
#
# COMPACT_ATOMS: atom_id res chain seq x y z
N ASN A 1 -30.68 -50.72 -14.48
CA ASN A 1 -29.88 -50.85 -13.24
C ASN A 1 -29.68 -49.46 -12.61
N GLU A 2 -30.78 -48.84 -12.16
CA GLU A 2 -30.84 -47.40 -11.83
C GLU A 2 -30.20 -47.08 -10.47
N ILE A 3 -30.26 -48.01 -9.52
CA ILE A 3 -29.69 -47.86 -8.17
C ILE A 3 -28.16 -47.67 -8.23
N ASN A 4 -27.48 -48.40 -9.10
CA ASN A 4 -26.02 -48.27 -9.27
C ASN A 4 -25.62 -46.95 -9.92
N LYS A 5 -26.48 -46.40 -10.79
CA LYS A 5 -26.27 -45.07 -11.39
C LYS A 5 -26.42 -43.98 -10.34
N GLN A 6 -27.44 -44.04 -9.50
CA GLN A 6 -27.67 -43.07 -8.43
C GLN A 6 -26.56 -43.10 -7.36
N LYS A 7 -26.07 -44.29 -6.98
CA LYS A 7 -24.89 -44.41 -6.08
C LYS A 7 -23.66 -43.72 -6.67
N ARG A 8 -23.32 -43.99 -7.94
CA ARG A 8 -22.17 -43.35 -8.61
C ARG A 8 -22.31 -41.83 -8.72
N LEU A 9 -23.52 -41.34 -9.00
CA LEU A 9 -23.78 -39.90 -9.05
C LEU A 9 -23.61 -39.24 -7.68
N ARG A 10 -24.08 -39.89 -6.61
CA ARG A 10 -23.88 -39.41 -5.24
C ARG A 10 -22.40 -39.38 -4.87
N ASP A 11 -21.67 -40.46 -5.16
CA ASP A 11 -20.24 -40.54 -4.84
C ASP A 11 -19.44 -39.50 -5.64
N ALA A 12 -19.77 -39.29 -6.92
CA ALA A 12 -19.16 -38.24 -7.74
C ALA A 12 -19.48 -36.83 -7.19
N ALA A 13 -20.70 -36.58 -6.73
CA ALA A 13 -21.09 -35.30 -6.14
C ALA A 13 -20.36 -35.02 -4.82
N ILE A 14 -20.19 -36.05 -3.97
CA ILE A 14 -19.42 -35.94 -2.72
C ILE A 14 -17.96 -35.63 -3.04
N MET A 15 -17.34 -36.38 -3.95
CA MET A 15 -15.95 -36.14 -4.37
C MET A 15 -15.75 -34.74 -4.97
N ALA A 16 -16.70 -34.26 -5.78
CA ALA A 16 -16.65 -32.92 -6.36
C ALA A 16 -16.74 -31.83 -5.27
N ALA A 17 -17.63 -31.99 -4.28
CA ALA A 17 -17.76 -31.06 -3.17
C ALA A 17 -16.51 -31.04 -2.27
N GLU A 18 -15.90 -32.20 -2.04
CA GLU A 18 -14.65 -32.33 -1.28
C GLU A 18 -13.47 -31.68 -2.03
N ALA A 19 -13.38 -31.88 -3.34
CA ALA A 19 -12.38 -31.25 -4.17
C ALA A 19 -12.51 -29.72 -4.16
N GLU A 20 -13.73 -29.19 -4.25
CA GLU A 20 -13.96 -27.74 -4.19
C GLU A 20 -13.60 -27.17 -2.81
N LYS A 21 -13.96 -27.87 -1.72
CA LYS A 21 -13.54 -27.49 -0.37
C LYS A 21 -12.02 -27.41 -0.25
N VAL A 22 -11.31 -28.44 -0.72
CA VAL A 22 -9.84 -28.47 -0.69
C VAL A 22 -9.26 -27.30 -1.50
N LYS A 23 -9.81 -27.03 -2.69
CA LYS A 23 -9.36 -25.92 -3.53
C LYS A 23 -9.52 -24.57 -2.84
N VAL A 24 -10.67 -24.30 -2.21
CA VAL A 24 -10.93 -23.05 -1.49
C VAL A 24 -10.01 -22.90 -0.28
N VAL A 25 -9.85 -23.96 0.52
CA VAL A 25 -8.96 -23.94 1.69
C VAL A 25 -7.51 -23.71 1.26
N LYS A 26 -7.04 -24.41 0.22
CA LYS A 26 -5.66 -24.25 -0.28
C LYS A 26 -5.41 -22.87 -0.88
N ALA A 27 -6.40 -22.29 -1.55
CA ALA A 27 -6.30 -20.92 -2.03
C ALA A 27 -6.21 -19.92 -0.87
N ALA A 28 -6.99 -20.11 0.19
CA ALA A 28 -6.95 -19.26 1.38
C ALA A 28 -5.62 -19.40 2.14
N GLU A 29 -5.12 -20.62 2.33
CA GLU A 29 -3.80 -20.89 2.91
C GLU A 29 -2.69 -20.22 2.10
N ALA A 30 -2.68 -20.41 0.77
CA ALA A 30 -1.70 -19.79 -0.10
C ALA A 30 -1.75 -18.24 -0.04
N SER A 31 -2.94 -17.66 0.06
CA SER A 31 -3.09 -16.20 0.21
C SER A 31 -2.57 -15.71 1.57
N ALA A 32 -2.77 -16.47 2.64
CA ALA A 32 -2.26 -16.14 3.97
C ALA A 32 -0.73 -16.23 4.02
N ASP A 33 -0.17 -17.31 3.48
CA ASP A 33 1.29 -17.53 3.38
C ASP A 33 1.94 -16.43 2.54
N ALA A 34 1.32 -16.07 1.41
CA ALA A 34 1.81 -14.98 0.57
C ALA A 34 1.82 -13.63 1.31
N ALA A 35 0.75 -13.31 2.06
CA ALA A 35 0.68 -12.09 2.86
C ALA A 35 1.73 -12.09 3.99
N GLN A 36 1.95 -13.23 4.64
CA GLN A 36 3.00 -13.38 5.65
C GLN A 36 4.39 -13.13 5.05
N LEU A 37 4.73 -13.82 3.97
CA LEU A 37 6.02 -13.67 3.28
C LEU A 37 6.24 -12.23 2.79
N GLN A 38 5.19 -11.58 2.29
CA GLN A 38 5.25 -10.17 1.91
C GLN A 38 5.54 -9.28 3.13
N GLY A 39 4.85 -9.51 4.25
CA GLY A 39 5.08 -8.77 5.49
C GLY A 39 6.50 -8.94 6.03
N GLU A 40 7.02 -10.17 6.01
CA GLU A 40 8.40 -10.48 6.37
C GLU A 40 9.41 -9.77 5.46
N GLY A 41 9.14 -9.74 4.15
CA GLY A 41 9.95 -9.02 3.17
C GLY A 41 10.02 -7.52 3.45
N ILE A 42 8.87 -6.89 3.71
CA ILE A 42 8.78 -5.46 4.06
C ILE A 42 9.53 -5.18 5.36
N ALA A 43 9.35 -6.01 6.39
CA ALA A 43 10.05 -5.84 7.66
C ALA A 43 11.58 -5.97 7.50
N ARG A 44 12.03 -6.93 6.69
CA ARG A 44 13.44 -7.12 6.38
C ARG A 44 14.01 -5.94 5.60
N GLN A 45 13.29 -5.44 4.60
CA GLN A 45 13.67 -4.25 3.85
C GLN A 45 13.79 -3.02 4.77
N ARG A 46 12.82 -2.80 5.64
CA ARG A 46 12.84 -1.69 6.62
C ARG A 46 14.04 -1.77 7.55
N ARG A 47 14.37 -2.96 8.05
CA ARG A 47 15.57 -3.18 8.87
C ARG A 47 16.84 -2.83 8.10
N ALA A 48 16.98 -3.31 6.87
CA ALA A 48 18.16 -3.02 6.04
C ALA A 48 18.32 -1.51 5.76
N ILE A 49 17.22 -0.78 5.55
CA ILE A 49 17.24 0.69 5.40
C ILE A 49 17.74 1.36 6.68
N ILE A 50 17.22 0.95 7.84
CA ILE A 50 17.61 1.50 9.15
C ILE A 50 19.10 1.24 9.42
N ASP A 51 19.54 0.00 9.20
CA ASP A 51 20.94 -0.39 9.42
C ASP A 51 21.88 0.37 8.47
N GLY A 52 21.49 0.53 7.20
CA GLY A 52 22.26 1.32 6.23
C GLY A 52 22.31 2.81 6.56
N LEU A 53 21.22 3.39 7.06
CA LEU A 53 21.18 4.79 7.53
C LEU A 53 22.06 4.97 8.76
N ARG A 54 22.04 4.02 9.70
CA ARG A 54 22.94 4.03 10.86
C ARG A 54 24.40 4.00 10.41
N ASP A 55 24.78 3.02 9.60
CA ASP A 55 26.16 2.88 9.11
C ASP A 55 26.63 4.12 8.36
N SER A 56 25.79 4.68 7.48
CA SER A 56 26.11 5.89 6.69
C SER A 56 26.43 7.13 7.56
N ILE A 57 25.85 7.22 8.76
CA ILE A 57 26.05 8.37 9.65
C ILE A 57 27.15 8.11 10.68
N THR A 58 27.28 6.87 11.17
CA THR A 58 28.33 6.49 12.13
C THR A 58 29.67 6.20 11.46
N HIS A 59 29.73 6.16 10.12
CA HIS A 59 30.98 6.01 9.38
C HIS A 59 31.88 7.24 9.62
N GLY A 60 32.83 7.11 10.55
CA GLY A 60 33.81 8.15 10.88
C GLY A 60 33.52 8.95 12.16
N THR A 61 32.46 8.63 12.91
CA THR A 61 32.18 9.20 14.23
C THR A 61 31.80 8.08 15.21
N GLU A 62 32.27 8.13 16.48
CA GLU A 62 31.84 7.18 17.52
C GLU A 62 30.43 7.48 18.07
N GLU A 63 29.67 8.35 17.41
CA GLU A 63 28.34 8.75 17.86
C GLU A 63 27.31 7.65 17.58
N THR A 64 26.72 7.10 18.63
CA THR A 64 25.57 6.22 18.52
C THR A 64 24.31 7.04 18.27
N LEU A 65 23.69 6.91 17.08
CA LEU A 65 22.38 7.51 16.82
C LEU A 65 21.30 6.97 17.78
N SER A 66 20.54 7.87 18.39
CA SER A 66 19.36 7.50 19.17
C SER A 66 18.25 6.96 18.25
N THR A 67 17.46 6.01 18.77
CA THR A 67 16.34 5.40 18.06
C THR A 67 15.31 6.44 17.58
N ASP A 68 15.12 7.52 18.34
CA ASP A 68 14.22 8.62 17.99
C ASP A 68 14.68 9.35 16.72
N LYS A 69 16.00 9.59 16.58
CA LYS A 69 16.53 10.30 15.41
C LYS A 69 16.45 9.47 14.14
N VAL A 70 16.68 8.16 14.25
CA VAL A 70 16.50 7.20 13.16
C VAL A 70 15.04 7.18 12.71
N SER A 71 14.11 7.19 13.67
CA SER A 71 12.66 7.17 13.39
C SER A 71 12.21 8.44 12.67
N GLU A 72 12.73 9.62 13.09
CA GLU A 72 12.48 10.90 12.42
C GLU A 72 12.99 10.91 10.97
N LEU A 73 14.23 10.45 10.73
CA LEU A 73 14.80 10.36 9.39
C LEU A 73 14.03 9.38 8.49
N LEU A 74 13.53 8.28 9.05
CA LEU A 74 12.69 7.32 8.34
C LEU A 74 11.36 7.96 7.90
N LEU A 75 10.71 8.74 8.77
CA LEU A 75 9.47 9.46 8.45
C LEU A 75 9.68 10.47 7.33
N ILE A 76 10.78 11.23 7.37
CA ILE A 76 11.14 12.19 6.31
C ILE A 76 11.39 11.45 4.98
N THR A 77 12.14 10.35 5.02
CA THR A 77 12.39 9.54 3.82
C THR A 77 11.08 9.02 3.24
N GLN A 78 10.21 8.45 4.08
CA GLN A 78 8.90 7.96 3.67
C GLN A 78 8.04 9.06 3.05
N TYR A 79 8.08 10.28 3.59
CA TYR A 79 7.39 11.43 3.01
C TYR A 79 7.88 11.74 1.60
N PHE A 80 9.19 11.74 1.36
CA PHE A 80 9.70 11.97 0.00
C PHE A 80 9.43 10.81 -0.96
N GLU A 81 9.44 9.56 -0.46
CA GLU A 81 9.06 8.41 -1.28
C GLU A 81 7.59 8.46 -1.69
N THR A 82 6.67 8.83 -0.79
CA THR A 82 5.26 9.00 -1.16
C THR A 82 5.07 10.13 -2.15
N LEU A 83 5.77 11.26 -1.98
CA LEU A 83 5.76 12.35 -2.96
C LEU A 83 6.27 11.89 -4.33
N ARG A 84 7.36 11.12 -4.37
CA ARG A 84 7.93 10.56 -5.59
C ARG A 84 6.95 9.60 -6.27
N ASP A 85 6.31 8.71 -5.52
CA ASP A 85 5.37 7.73 -6.07
C ASP A 85 4.09 8.40 -6.62
N ILE A 86 3.66 9.47 -5.95
CA ILE A 86 2.58 10.35 -6.44
C ILE A 86 3.00 11.03 -7.75
N ALA A 87 4.21 11.61 -7.80
CA ALA A 87 4.73 12.31 -8.97
C ALA A 87 4.99 11.36 -10.15
N ALA A 88 5.40 10.12 -9.90
CA ALA A 88 5.65 9.10 -10.92
C ALA A 88 4.36 8.63 -11.62
N ASN A 89 3.21 8.72 -10.96
CA ASN A 89 1.91 8.50 -11.57
C ASN A 89 1.51 9.71 -12.43
N SER A 90 2.11 9.82 -13.62
CA SER A 90 2.05 10.92 -14.61
C SER A 90 0.64 11.44 -15.02
N LYS A 91 -0.45 10.81 -14.56
CA LYS A 91 -1.84 11.28 -14.76
C LYS A 91 -2.54 11.79 -13.48
N ALA A 92 -1.87 11.81 -12.33
CA ALA A 92 -2.44 12.30 -11.09
C ALA A 92 -2.35 13.83 -11.02
N GLN A 93 -3.50 14.52 -11.03
CA GLN A 93 -3.58 15.89 -10.56
C GLN A 93 -3.61 15.85 -9.03
N THR A 94 -2.46 16.04 -8.39
CA THR A 94 -2.38 16.03 -6.92
C THR A 94 -2.64 17.43 -6.39
N VAL A 95 -3.77 17.62 -5.70
CA VAL A 95 -4.03 18.84 -4.93
C VAL A 95 -3.46 18.62 -3.52
N PHE A 96 -2.37 19.31 -3.21
CA PHE A 96 -1.80 19.28 -1.86
C PHE A 96 -2.68 20.14 -0.95
N LEU A 97 -3.46 19.50 -0.07
CA LEU A 97 -4.21 20.19 0.98
C LEU A 97 -3.32 20.30 2.21
N PRO A 98 -2.81 21.49 2.57
CA PRO A 98 -2.01 21.62 3.78
C PRO A 98 -2.94 21.46 5.00
N HIS A 99 -2.50 20.67 5.98
CA HIS A 99 -3.29 20.32 7.17
C HIS A 99 -3.33 21.41 8.25
N SER A 100 -2.77 22.60 8.00
CA SER A 100 -2.85 23.70 8.96
C SER A 100 -4.23 24.37 8.88
N ALA A 101 -4.79 24.79 10.01
CA ALA A 101 -6.14 25.37 10.05
C ALA A 101 -6.34 26.57 9.10
N GLY A 102 -5.27 27.32 8.79
CA GLY A 102 -5.30 28.42 7.81
C GLY A 102 -5.28 27.97 6.34
N ALA A 103 -4.74 26.78 6.05
CA ALA A 103 -4.55 26.31 4.69
C ALA A 103 -5.83 25.77 4.03
N VAL A 104 -6.82 25.35 4.82
CA VAL A 104 -8.13 24.94 4.29
C VAL A 104 -8.87 26.12 3.66
N ALA A 105 -8.73 27.33 4.24
CA ALA A 105 -9.31 28.56 3.68
C ALA A 105 -8.65 28.94 2.35
N ASP A 106 -7.33 28.79 2.24
CA ASP A 106 -6.58 29.06 1.01
C ASP A 106 -6.92 28.06 -0.10
N VAL A 107 -7.07 26.76 0.22
CA VAL A 107 -7.50 25.75 -0.77
C VAL A 107 -8.92 26.03 -1.27
N ALA A 108 -9.84 26.41 -0.39
CA ALA A 108 -11.19 26.81 -0.81
C ALA A 108 -11.16 28.03 -1.74
N GLY A 109 -10.27 29.00 -1.47
CA GLY A 109 -10.04 30.15 -2.35
C GLY A 109 -9.47 29.75 -3.72
N GLN A 110 -8.47 28.88 -3.76
CA GLN A 110 -7.85 28.40 -5.00
C GLN A 110 -8.82 27.58 -5.86
N VAL A 111 -9.63 26.70 -5.26
CA VAL A 111 -10.68 25.94 -5.96
C VAL A 111 -11.74 26.87 -6.54
N ARG A 112 -12.21 27.86 -5.75
CA ARG A 112 -13.18 28.86 -6.22
C ARG A 112 -12.65 29.67 -7.39
N ASN A 113 -11.40 30.12 -7.30
CA ASN A 113 -10.75 30.89 -8.36
C ASN A 113 -10.52 30.06 -9.62
N GLY A 114 -10.12 28.79 -9.48
CA GLY A 114 -9.97 27.87 -10.61
C GLY A 114 -11.29 27.60 -11.34
N ILE A 115 -12.39 27.42 -10.61
CA ILE A 115 -13.74 27.26 -11.21
C ILE A 115 -14.21 28.55 -11.89
N MET A 116 -13.95 29.71 -11.29
CA MET A 116 -14.30 31.01 -11.88
C MET A 116 -13.50 31.31 -13.15
N GLN A 117 -12.21 30.94 -13.18
CA GLN A 117 -11.34 31.12 -14.33
C GLN A 117 -11.68 30.14 -15.46
N ALA A 118 -12.07 28.91 -15.13
CA ALA A 118 -12.60 27.93 -16.08
C ALA A 118 -13.94 28.39 -16.69
N GLY A 119 -14.83 28.98 -15.87
CA GLY A 119 -16.11 29.52 -16.34
C GLY A 119 -15.99 30.79 -17.18
N ALA A 120 -14.93 31.59 -16.98
CA ALA A 120 -14.64 32.78 -17.79
C ALA A 120 -14.06 32.44 -19.18
N GLY A 121 -13.28 31.34 -19.28
CA GLY A 121 -12.75 30.85 -20.55
C GLY A 121 -13.78 30.19 -21.48
N GLN A 122 -14.99 29.90 -20.98
CA GLN A 122 -16.06 29.24 -21.74
C GLN A 122 -17.06 30.23 -22.36
N ARG A 123 -16.82 31.55 -22.23
CA ARG A 123 -17.67 32.63 -22.75
C ARG A 123 -16.96 33.58 -23.74
N MET A 124 -15.77 33.23 -24.22
CA MET A 124 -15.19 33.78 -25.46
C MET A 124 -15.23 32.71 -26.55
#